data_AF-A0A9W7TQ90-F1
#
_entry.id   AF-A0A9W7TQ90-F1
#
_cell.length_a   1.000
_cell.length_b   1.000
_cell.length_c   1.000
_cell.angle_alpha   90.00
_cell.angle_beta   90.00
_cell.angle_gamma   90.00
#
_symmetry.space_group_name_H-M   'P 1'
#
loop_
_entity.id
_entity.type
_entity.pdbx_description
1 polymer ?
#
loop_
_entity_poly.entity_id
_entity_poly.type
_entity_poly.pdbx_seq_one_letter_code
_entity_poly.pdbx_strand_id
1 'polypeptide(L)'
;MIPVCPWSSEILKQLDPSHRNKFPAVLTTHLALDRKCLTLLKPRTAGNSSSFLQQALEEIHSEEWARRTIDYLTDCELHKKRCALTQSEVVYEQPPPFCPLPLAQWFETAHANEILSHLDELKGVVTSTYGSILKLDSTKKITKKLAGGIADTATWMTNIVNEFGQVLNCVLTTGEGAGLDDLCQGIVKRYKDAGEPDPAAIYVDRDCCSETGLSS
;
A
#
# COMPACT_ATOMS: atom_id res chain seq x y z
N MET A 1 -6.98 28.76 3.20
CA MET A 1 -5.63 28.36 3.65
C MET A 1 -5.61 26.84 3.64
N ILE A 2 -4.81 26.22 2.76
CA ILE A 2 -4.73 24.75 2.71
C ILE A 2 -4.07 24.30 4.03
N PRO A 3 -4.66 23.37 4.80
CA PRO A 3 -4.06 22.94 6.05
C PRO A 3 -2.68 22.37 5.77
N VAL A 4 -1.65 23.06 6.27
CA VAL A 4 -0.26 22.62 6.19
C VAL A 4 -0.13 21.40 7.08
N CYS A 5 0.39 20.30 6.54
CA CYS A 5 0.67 19.11 7.32
C CYS A 5 1.53 19.49 8.55
N PRO A 6 1.14 19.13 9.79
CA PRO A 6 1.86 19.57 11.00
C PRO A 6 3.27 18.99 11.15
N TRP A 7 3.67 18.04 10.28
CA TRP A 7 4.83 17.18 10.47
C TRP A 7 5.65 17.13 9.18
N SER A 8 6.98 17.04 9.30
CA SER A 8 7.92 16.95 8.17
C SER A 8 8.34 15.51 7.90
N SER A 9 8.30 15.08 6.63
CA SER A 9 8.76 13.75 6.21
C SER A 9 10.23 13.51 6.54
N GLU A 10 11.07 14.55 6.46
CA GLU A 10 12.50 14.44 6.74
C GLU A 10 12.80 14.23 8.23
N ILE A 11 11.92 14.72 9.10
CA ILE A 11 12.02 14.46 10.55
C ILE A 11 11.56 13.03 10.84
N LEU A 12 10.46 12.58 10.23
CA LEU A 12 9.94 11.22 10.45
C LEU A 12 10.93 10.13 9.99
N LYS A 13 11.67 10.36 8.90
CA LYS A 13 12.71 9.43 8.42
C LYS A 13 13.86 9.22 9.43
N GLN A 14 14.13 10.19 10.28
CA GLN A 14 15.19 10.10 11.30
C GLN A 14 14.80 9.23 12.50
N LEU A 15 13.52 8.93 12.68
CA LEU A 15 13.04 8.06 13.75
C LEU A 15 13.21 6.59 13.37
N ASP A 16 13.31 5.70 14.37
CA ASP A 16 13.25 4.25 14.12
C ASP A 16 11.82 3.80 13.74
N PRO A 17 11.67 2.60 13.14
CA PRO A 17 10.37 2.12 12.67
C PRO A 17 9.27 2.08 13.74
N SER A 18 9.62 1.76 15.00
CA SER A 18 8.65 1.70 16.09
C SER A 18 8.08 3.09 16.39
N HIS A 19 8.93 4.12 16.41
CA HIS A 19 8.50 5.49 16.64
C HIS A 19 7.78 6.09 15.43
N ARG A 20 8.19 5.77 14.20
CA ARG A 20 7.43 6.17 12.99
C ARG A 20 6.01 5.64 13.02
N ASN A 21 5.79 4.45 13.55
CA ASN A 21 4.45 3.83 13.64
C ASN A 21 3.51 4.50 14.65
N LYS A 22 4.02 5.33 15.56
CA LYS A 22 3.19 6.10 16.50
C LYS A 22 2.48 7.29 15.83
N PHE A 23 2.92 7.71 14.64
CA PHE A 23 2.30 8.83 13.92
C PHE A 23 1.09 8.32 13.12
N PRO A 24 -0.10 8.93 13.28
CA PRO A 24 -1.32 8.39 12.70
C PRO A 24 -1.46 8.66 11.20
N ALA A 25 -0.62 9.52 10.60
CA ALA A 25 -0.78 9.97 9.23
C ALA A 25 0.41 9.62 8.33
N VAL A 26 0.13 9.25 7.09
CA VAL A 26 1.08 9.17 5.98
C VAL A 26 1.08 10.50 5.25
N LEU A 27 2.27 11.04 5.04
CA LEU A 27 2.47 12.36 4.45
C LEU A 27 2.79 12.25 2.96
N THR A 28 2.19 13.14 2.19
CA THR A 28 2.57 13.43 0.81
C THR A 28 3.13 14.86 0.75
N THR A 29 3.58 15.29 -0.43
CA THR A 29 4.16 16.64 -0.65
C THR A 29 3.24 17.78 -0.22
N HIS A 30 1.92 17.59 -0.30
CA HIS A 30 0.95 18.66 -0.04
C HIS A 30 -0.16 18.29 0.94
N LEU A 31 -0.31 17.00 1.28
CA LEU A 31 -1.46 16.47 2.01
C LEU A 31 -1.06 15.35 2.97
N ALA A 32 -1.90 15.05 3.95
CA ALA A 32 -1.72 13.96 4.89
C ALA A 32 -2.96 13.04 4.89
N LEU A 33 -2.76 11.73 4.99
CA LEU A 33 -3.82 10.73 5.09
C LEU A 33 -3.69 9.95 6.38
N ASP A 34 -4.79 9.75 7.12
CA ASP A 34 -4.79 8.84 8.27
C ASP A 34 -4.48 7.39 7.81
N ARG A 35 -3.56 6.72 8.50
CA ARG A 35 -3.17 5.32 8.24
C ARG A 35 -4.34 4.35 8.29
N LYS A 36 -5.39 4.63 9.06
CA LYS A 36 -6.63 3.85 9.06
C LYS A 36 -7.27 3.82 7.68
N CYS A 37 -7.25 4.92 6.95
CA CYS A 37 -7.75 4.95 5.56
C CYS A 37 -6.92 4.04 4.65
N LEU A 38 -5.61 3.93 4.90
CA LEU A 38 -4.75 3.00 4.17
C LEU A 38 -5.00 1.54 4.55
N THR A 39 -5.33 1.24 5.80
CA THR A 39 -5.73 -0.12 6.18
C THR A 39 -6.96 -0.61 5.41
N LEU A 40 -7.85 0.32 5.02
CA LEU A 40 -8.99 0.00 4.16
C LEU A 40 -8.54 -0.36 2.74
N LEU A 41 -7.40 0.09 2.23
CA LEU A 41 -6.88 -0.27 0.90
C LEU A 41 -6.04 -1.55 0.87
N LYS A 42 -5.59 -2.06 2.03
CA LYS A 42 -4.72 -3.25 2.12
C LYS A 42 -5.34 -4.50 1.49
N PRO A 43 -6.63 -4.82 1.72
CA PRO A 43 -7.26 -5.96 1.06
C PRO A 43 -7.47 -5.66 -0.43
N ARG A 44 -6.64 -6.20 -1.32
CA ARG A 44 -6.79 -6.01 -2.78
C ARG A 44 -7.88 -6.93 -3.38
N THR A 45 -9.07 -6.92 -2.79
CA THR A 45 -10.22 -7.71 -3.23
C THR A 45 -11.00 -6.99 -4.33
N ALA A 46 -11.71 -7.75 -5.17
CA ALA A 46 -12.62 -7.17 -6.15
C ALA A 46 -13.72 -6.38 -5.40
N GLY A 47 -13.78 -5.07 -5.63
CA GLY A 47 -14.67 -4.14 -4.91
C GLY A 47 -13.96 -3.15 -4.00
N ASN A 48 -12.69 -3.38 -3.66
CA ASN A 48 -11.90 -2.47 -2.82
C ASN A 48 -10.96 -1.58 -3.64
N SER A 49 -11.55 -0.66 -4.40
CA SER A 49 -10.82 0.31 -5.21
C SER A 49 -10.56 1.62 -4.45
N SER A 50 -9.55 2.35 -4.89
CA SER A 50 -9.27 3.72 -4.45
C SER A 50 -10.47 4.65 -4.63
N SER A 51 -11.20 4.49 -5.74
CA SER A 51 -12.43 5.25 -6.03
C SER A 51 -13.56 4.92 -5.05
N PHE A 52 -13.73 3.65 -4.71
CA PHE A 52 -14.73 3.24 -3.72
C PHE A 52 -14.40 3.85 -2.34
N LEU A 53 -13.13 3.78 -1.92
CA LEU A 53 -12.71 4.40 -0.67
C LEU A 53 -12.92 5.92 -0.69
N GLN A 54 -12.57 6.60 -1.78
CA GLN A 54 -12.81 8.05 -1.90
C GLN A 54 -14.29 8.37 -1.70
N GLN A 55 -15.18 7.66 -2.39
CA GLN A 55 -16.62 7.88 -2.30
C GLN A 55 -17.15 7.64 -0.89
N ALA A 56 -16.73 6.56 -0.25
CA ALA A 56 -17.13 6.24 1.13
C ALA A 56 -16.65 7.31 2.12
N LEU A 57 -15.41 7.78 1.98
CA LEU A 57 -14.87 8.86 2.83
C LEU A 57 -15.58 10.19 2.57
N GLU A 58 -15.90 10.49 1.32
CA GLU A 58 -16.62 11.70 0.94
C GLU A 58 -18.03 11.72 1.54
N GLU A 59 -18.73 10.59 1.49
CA GLU A 59 -20.04 10.42 2.14
C GLU A 59 -19.94 10.68 3.65
N ILE A 60 -19.05 9.97 4.36
CA ILE A 60 -18.84 10.14 5.81
C ILE A 60 -18.49 11.60 6.17
N HIS A 61 -17.58 12.22 5.42
CA HIS A 61 -17.14 13.58 5.69
C HIS A 61 -18.24 14.61 5.38
N SER A 62 -19.01 14.39 4.32
CA SER A 62 -20.13 15.27 3.93
C SER A 62 -21.25 15.21 4.96
N GLU A 63 -21.58 14.03 5.48
CA GLU A 63 -22.59 13.83 6.53
C GLU A 63 -22.17 14.50 7.84
N GLU A 64 -20.92 14.29 8.28
CA GLU A 64 -20.39 14.92 9.49
C GLU A 64 -20.31 16.45 9.36
N TRP A 65 -19.89 16.95 8.20
CA TRP A 65 -19.89 18.39 7.93
C TRP A 65 -21.31 18.97 7.97
N ALA A 66 -22.28 18.31 7.34
CA ALA A 66 -23.67 18.76 7.33
C ALA A 66 -24.25 18.76 8.76
N ARG A 67 -24.01 17.70 9.53
CA ARG A 67 -24.44 17.59 10.93
C ARG A 67 -23.90 18.74 11.78
N ARG A 68 -22.58 18.99 11.73
CA ARG A 68 -21.96 20.11 12.46
C ARG A 68 -22.45 21.47 12.01
N THR A 69 -22.72 21.63 10.72
CA THR A 69 -23.28 22.86 10.15
C THR A 69 -24.67 23.13 10.72
N ILE A 70 -25.53 22.10 10.80
CA ILE A 70 -26.86 22.20 11.41
C ILE A 70 -26.75 22.55 12.89
N ASP A 71 -25.87 21.87 13.64
CA ASP A 71 -25.65 22.13 15.07
C ASP A 71 -25.24 23.59 15.29
N TYR A 72 -24.23 24.06 14.56
CA TYR A 72 -23.73 25.44 14.64
C TYR A 72 -24.82 26.48 14.33
N LEU A 73 -25.56 26.29 13.23
CA LEU A 73 -26.62 27.22 12.84
C LEU A 73 -27.76 27.24 13.87
N THR A 74 -28.09 26.08 14.44
CA THR A 74 -29.10 25.96 15.50
C THR A 74 -28.67 26.72 16.76
N ASP A 75 -27.42 26.58 17.17
CA ASP A 75 -26.85 27.30 18.31
C ASP A 75 -26.80 28.81 18.09
N CYS A 76 -26.42 29.25 16.88
CA CYS A 76 -26.42 30.67 16.50
C CYS A 76 -27.83 31.25 16.59
N GLU A 77 -28.85 30.56 16.06
CA GLU A 77 -30.24 31.01 16.12
C GLU A 77 -30.78 31.04 17.55
N LEU A 78 -30.44 30.04 18.38
CA LEU A 78 -30.81 30.03 19.79
C LEU A 78 -30.19 31.21 20.55
N HIS A 79 -28.92 31.51 20.30
CA HIS A 79 -28.24 32.62 20.94
C HIS A 79 -28.79 33.97 20.48
N LYS A 80 -29.04 34.17 19.17
CA LYS A 80 -29.69 35.39 18.66
C LYS A 80 -31.04 35.64 19.34
N LYS A 81 -31.86 34.60 19.51
CA LYS A 81 -33.15 34.70 20.23
C LYS A 81 -32.97 35.13 21.69
N ARG A 82 -31.91 34.68 22.37
CA ARG A 82 -31.60 35.11 23.74
C ARG A 82 -31.08 36.55 23.79
N CYS A 83 -30.21 36.95 22.87
CA CYS A 83 -29.67 38.30 22.79
C CYS A 83 -30.72 39.35 22.40
N ALA A 84 -31.76 38.95 21.66
CA ALA A 84 -32.92 39.81 21.42
C ALA A 84 -33.60 40.27 22.73
N LEU A 85 -33.55 39.45 23.78
CA LEU A 85 -34.07 39.81 25.11
C LEU A 85 -33.16 40.83 25.83
N THR A 86 -31.87 40.87 25.51
CA THR A 86 -30.88 41.78 26.10
C THR A 86 -30.50 42.94 25.18
N GLN A 87 -31.22 43.15 24.07
CA GLN A 87 -30.99 44.20 23.07
C GLN A 87 -29.55 44.28 22.53
N SER A 88 -28.84 43.15 22.50
CA SER A 88 -27.48 43.08 21.95
C SER A 88 -27.51 42.52 20.53
N GLU A 89 -26.92 43.23 19.57
CA GLU A 89 -26.80 42.76 18.18
C GLU A 89 -25.58 41.84 18.05
N VAL A 90 -25.82 40.59 17.65
CA VAL A 90 -24.76 39.57 17.50
C VAL A 90 -24.77 39.06 16.07
N VAL A 91 -23.63 39.20 15.39
CA VAL A 91 -23.40 38.71 14.03
C VAL A 91 -22.48 37.50 14.07
N TYR A 92 -22.90 36.42 13.42
CA TYR A 92 -22.13 35.19 13.31
C TYR A 92 -21.59 35.02 11.90
N GLU A 93 -20.39 34.44 11.81
CA GLU A 93 -19.82 34.02 10.53
C GLU A 93 -20.60 32.85 9.94
N GLN A 94 -20.56 32.71 8.62
CA GLN A 94 -21.17 31.56 7.96
C GLN A 94 -20.31 30.30 8.19
N PRO A 95 -20.91 29.11 8.30
CA PRO A 95 -20.20 27.85 8.35
C PRO A 95 -19.20 27.74 7.17
N PRO A 96 -17.98 27.24 7.40
CA PRO A 96 -17.04 26.99 6.32
C PRO A 96 -17.64 26.04 5.26
N PRO A 97 -17.41 26.30 3.96
CA PRO A 97 -17.88 25.40 2.91
C PRO A 97 -17.21 24.03 3.02
N PHE A 98 -17.91 22.97 2.61
CA PHE A 98 -17.33 21.64 2.52
C PHE A 98 -16.10 21.64 1.60
N CYS A 99 -15.02 21.01 2.04
CA CYS A 99 -13.83 20.83 1.24
C CYS A 99 -13.89 19.44 0.57
N PRO A 100 -13.93 19.36 -0.76
CA PRO A 100 -13.94 18.07 -1.44
C PRO A 100 -12.66 17.28 -1.16
N LEU A 101 -12.78 15.95 -1.16
CA LEU A 101 -11.64 15.07 -1.00
C LEU A 101 -10.75 15.07 -2.26
N PRO A 102 -9.45 14.74 -2.12
CA PRO A 102 -8.59 14.47 -3.27
C PRO A 102 -9.13 13.35 -4.17
N LEU A 103 -8.70 13.31 -5.42
CA LEU A 103 -9.06 12.25 -6.37
C LEU A 103 -8.52 10.88 -5.93
N ALA A 104 -9.19 9.80 -6.34
CA ALA A 104 -8.80 8.40 -6.12
C ALA A 104 -7.30 8.11 -6.33
N GLN A 105 -6.70 8.68 -7.38
CA GLN A 105 -5.27 8.55 -7.71
C GLN A 105 -4.34 9.01 -6.58
N TRP A 106 -4.76 10.00 -5.80
CA TRP A 106 -4.00 10.47 -4.66
C TRP A 106 -3.95 9.42 -3.54
N PHE A 107 -5.06 8.72 -3.27
CA PHE A 107 -5.10 7.61 -2.32
C PHE A 107 -4.21 6.45 -2.77
N GLU A 108 -4.17 6.16 -4.08
CA GLU A 108 -3.24 5.17 -4.64
C GLU A 108 -1.79 5.56 -4.42
N THR A 109 -1.47 6.84 -4.65
CA THR A 109 -0.11 7.37 -4.44
C THR A 109 0.29 7.30 -2.96
N ALA A 110 -0.62 7.65 -2.04
CA ALA A 110 -0.37 7.56 -0.60
C ALA A 110 -0.14 6.10 -0.15
N HIS A 111 -0.93 5.17 -0.68
CA HIS A 111 -0.78 3.73 -0.40
C HIS A 111 0.52 3.16 -0.98
N ALA A 112 0.87 3.54 -2.21
CA ALA A 112 2.15 3.16 -2.81
C ALA A 112 3.33 3.68 -1.97
N ASN A 113 3.29 4.94 -1.52
CA ASN A 113 4.32 5.52 -0.67
C ASN A 113 4.45 4.80 0.69
N GLU A 114 3.35 4.35 1.30
CA GLU A 114 3.40 3.51 2.51
C GLU A 114 4.18 2.21 2.23
N ILE A 115 3.83 1.49 1.15
CA ILE A 115 4.54 0.26 0.76
C ILE A 115 6.03 0.54 0.51
N LEU A 116 6.33 1.61 -0.25
CA LEU A 116 7.70 2.01 -0.55
C LEU A 116 8.51 2.30 0.72
N SER A 117 7.88 2.87 1.74
CA SER A 117 8.54 3.17 3.02
C SER A 117 8.99 1.93 3.80
N HIS A 118 8.40 0.77 3.51
CA HIS A 118 8.74 -0.52 4.12
C HIS A 118 9.60 -1.41 3.20
N LEU A 119 10.00 -0.93 2.02
CA LEU A 119 10.73 -1.77 1.06
C LEU A 119 12.04 -2.31 1.60
N ASP A 120 12.82 -1.51 2.33
CA ASP A 120 14.11 -1.97 2.85
C ASP A 120 13.92 -3.04 3.93
N GLU A 121 12.89 -2.92 4.77
CA GLU A 121 12.54 -3.93 5.78
C GLU A 121 12.07 -5.22 5.12
N LEU A 122 11.15 -5.12 4.16
CA LEU A 122 10.65 -6.26 3.39
C LEU A 122 11.78 -6.94 2.62
N LYS A 123 12.65 -6.16 1.98
CA LYS A 123 13.85 -6.66 1.29
C LYS A 123 14.78 -7.34 2.28
N GLY A 124 15.02 -6.77 3.45
CA GLY A 124 15.83 -7.38 4.51
C GLY A 124 15.28 -8.73 4.93
N VAL A 125 13.97 -8.82 5.22
CA VAL A 125 13.29 -10.08 5.57
C VAL A 125 13.46 -11.12 4.46
N VAL A 126 13.09 -10.76 3.22
CA VAL A 126 13.16 -11.66 2.06
C VAL A 126 14.60 -12.11 1.79
N THR A 127 15.58 -11.20 1.87
CA THR A 127 17.02 -11.49 1.64
C THR A 127 17.69 -12.25 2.79
N SER A 128 17.08 -12.26 3.98
CA SER A 128 17.53 -13.04 5.15
C SER A 128 16.87 -14.41 5.29
N THR A 129 15.90 -14.74 4.43
CA THR A 129 15.23 -16.05 4.45
C THR A 129 16.02 -17.07 3.64
N TYR A 130 16.28 -18.23 4.23
CA TYR A 130 16.98 -19.37 3.62
C TYR A 130 16.22 -20.67 3.89
N GLY A 131 16.71 -21.78 3.34
CA GLY A 131 16.12 -23.11 3.48
C GLY A 131 16.99 -24.17 2.79
N SER A 132 16.87 -25.41 3.21
CA SER A 132 17.60 -26.53 2.64
C SER A 132 16.94 -27.07 1.37
N ILE A 133 15.62 -26.96 1.27
CA ILE A 133 14.86 -27.48 0.13
C ILE A 133 14.04 -26.35 -0.47
N LEU A 134 14.30 -26.03 -1.73
CA LEU A 134 13.64 -24.93 -2.44
C LEU A 134 12.67 -25.46 -3.50
N LYS A 135 11.45 -24.93 -3.47
CA LYS A 135 10.44 -25.09 -4.52
C LYS A 135 10.37 -23.85 -5.37
N LEU A 136 10.43 -24.02 -6.69
CA LEU A 136 10.10 -23.00 -7.68
C LEU A 136 8.73 -23.30 -8.28
N ASP A 137 7.79 -22.40 -8.05
CA ASP A 137 6.40 -22.50 -8.52
C ASP A 137 6.08 -21.34 -9.47
N SER A 138 5.74 -21.67 -10.72
CA SER A 138 5.45 -20.68 -11.77
C SER A 138 3.94 -20.52 -11.96
N THR A 139 3.44 -19.28 -11.97
CA THR A 139 2.01 -19.01 -12.13
C THR A 139 1.70 -17.86 -13.10
N LYS A 140 0.71 -18.06 -13.98
CA LYS A 140 0.10 -17.00 -14.80
C LYS A 140 -0.98 -16.20 -14.06
N LYS A 141 -1.45 -16.67 -12.90
CA LYS A 141 -2.65 -16.10 -12.25
C LYS A 141 -2.40 -14.67 -11.74
N ILE A 142 -1.18 -14.38 -11.32
CA ILE A 142 -0.80 -13.07 -10.79
C ILE A 142 -0.53 -12.09 -11.93
N THR A 143 0.13 -12.53 -13.01
CA THR A 143 0.42 -11.70 -14.17
C THR A 143 -0.85 -11.19 -14.85
N LYS A 144 -1.90 -12.03 -14.92
CA LYS A 144 -3.24 -11.63 -15.39
C LYS A 144 -3.93 -10.55 -14.54
N LYS A 145 -3.44 -10.28 -13.33
CA LYS A 145 -3.96 -9.24 -12.43
C LYS A 145 -3.14 -7.95 -12.48
N LEU A 146 -2.01 -7.95 -13.20
CA LEU A 146 -1.23 -6.74 -13.41
C LEU A 146 -2.01 -5.79 -14.32
N ALA A 147 -2.04 -4.52 -13.96
CA ALA A 147 -2.74 -3.47 -14.68
C ALA A 147 -1.81 -2.26 -14.87
N GLY A 148 -2.16 -1.36 -15.79
CA GLY A 148 -1.35 -0.18 -16.11
C GLY A 148 -0.17 -0.50 -17.03
N GLY A 149 0.92 0.28 -16.94
CA GLY A 149 2.07 0.19 -17.86
C GLY A 149 2.90 -1.10 -17.79
N ILE A 150 2.53 -2.03 -16.89
CA ILE A 150 3.14 -3.36 -16.74
C ILE A 150 2.15 -4.49 -17.09
N ALA A 151 0.97 -4.13 -17.60
CA ALA A 151 0.05 -5.10 -18.16
C ALA A 151 0.71 -5.78 -19.37
N ASP A 152 0.57 -7.11 -19.47
CA ASP A 152 1.10 -7.94 -20.55
C ASP A 152 2.63 -7.91 -20.74
N THR A 153 3.39 -7.23 -19.87
CA THR A 153 4.87 -7.20 -19.95
C THR A 153 5.52 -8.44 -19.34
N ALA A 154 4.79 -9.17 -18.49
CA ALA A 154 5.22 -10.41 -17.87
C ALA A 154 4.14 -11.47 -18.04
N THR A 155 4.53 -12.66 -18.47
CA THR A 155 3.60 -13.76 -18.74
C THR A 155 3.46 -14.68 -17.52
N TRP A 156 4.53 -14.77 -16.71
CA TRP A 156 4.63 -15.66 -15.57
C TRP A 156 5.26 -14.98 -14.36
N MET A 157 4.93 -15.51 -13.18
CA MET A 157 5.57 -15.18 -11.91
C MET A 157 6.09 -16.48 -11.29
N THR A 158 7.39 -16.58 -11.07
CA THR A 158 8.02 -17.71 -10.39
C THR A 158 8.30 -17.35 -8.95
N ASN A 159 7.66 -18.04 -8.02
CA ASN A 159 7.89 -17.91 -6.58
C ASN A 159 8.89 -18.97 -6.12
N ILE A 160 9.87 -18.56 -5.32
CA ILE A 160 10.81 -19.46 -4.65
C ILE A 160 10.44 -19.56 -3.19
N VAL A 161 10.19 -20.78 -2.71
CA VAL A 161 9.71 -21.05 -1.35
C VAL A 161 10.57 -22.13 -0.71
N ASN A 162 10.88 -22.00 0.59
CA ASN A 162 11.58 -23.05 1.33
C ASN A 162 10.64 -24.13 1.89
N GLU A 163 11.22 -25.13 2.54
CA GLU A 163 10.53 -26.23 3.23
C GLU A 163 9.56 -25.77 4.33
N PHE A 164 9.68 -24.54 4.82
CA PHE A 164 8.82 -23.94 5.84
C PHE A 164 7.66 -23.12 5.25
N GLY A 165 7.54 -23.05 3.92
CA GLY A 165 6.52 -22.26 3.25
C GLY A 165 6.82 -20.76 3.20
N GLN A 166 8.05 -20.34 3.53
CA GLN A 166 8.48 -18.96 3.47
C GLN A 166 8.99 -18.61 2.07
N VAL A 167 8.62 -17.43 1.59
CA VAL A 167 9.00 -16.95 0.25
C VAL A 167 10.39 -16.31 0.31
N LEU A 168 11.33 -16.85 -0.46
CA LEU A 168 12.72 -16.36 -0.55
C LEU A 168 12.89 -15.25 -1.58
N ASN A 169 12.15 -15.34 -2.67
CA ASN A 169 12.13 -14.37 -3.75
C ASN A 169 10.97 -14.70 -4.71
N CYS A 170 10.57 -13.71 -5.51
CA CYS A 170 9.65 -13.91 -6.62
C CYS A 170 10.15 -13.14 -7.84
N VAL A 171 10.09 -13.74 -9.02
CA VAL A 171 10.53 -13.10 -10.26
C VAL A 171 9.45 -13.15 -11.33
N LEU A 172 9.28 -12.03 -12.04
CA LEU A 172 8.40 -11.94 -13.20
C LEU A 172 9.18 -12.33 -14.45
N THR A 173 8.65 -13.27 -15.23
CA THR A 173 9.31 -13.81 -16.43
C THR A 173 8.40 -13.71 -17.65
N THR A 174 9.00 -13.62 -18.83
CA THR A 174 8.29 -13.53 -20.12
C THR A 174 7.76 -14.86 -20.61
N GLY A 175 8.25 -15.98 -20.06
CA GLY A 175 7.88 -17.34 -20.40
C GLY A 175 7.98 -18.27 -19.19
N GLU A 176 7.36 -19.44 -19.29
CA GLU A 176 7.46 -20.45 -18.24
C GLU A 176 8.91 -20.95 -18.19
N GLY A 177 9.50 -20.91 -17.00
CA GLY A 177 10.87 -21.34 -16.83
C GLY A 177 11.96 -20.45 -17.45
N ALA A 178 11.58 -19.34 -18.09
CA ALA A 178 12.53 -18.42 -18.70
C ALA A 178 13.45 -17.78 -17.63
N GLY A 179 14.77 -17.94 -17.80
CA GLY A 179 15.77 -17.42 -16.85
C GLY A 179 15.87 -18.19 -15.52
N LEU A 180 15.29 -19.39 -15.43
CA LEU A 180 15.40 -20.22 -14.23
C LEU A 180 16.82 -20.64 -13.90
N ASP A 181 17.66 -20.91 -14.91
CA ASP A 181 19.04 -21.30 -14.67
C ASP A 181 19.82 -20.15 -14.01
N ASP A 182 19.73 -18.95 -14.58
CA ASP A 182 20.32 -17.73 -14.00
C ASP A 182 19.78 -17.46 -12.59
N LEU A 183 18.48 -17.69 -12.36
CA LEU A 183 17.84 -17.55 -11.06
C LEU A 183 18.42 -18.54 -10.04
N CYS A 184 18.53 -19.83 -10.39
CA CYS A 184 19.12 -20.87 -9.55
C CYS A 184 20.59 -20.57 -9.24
N GLN A 185 21.38 -20.18 -10.23
CA GLN A 185 22.76 -19.74 -10.03
C GLN A 185 22.83 -18.53 -9.07
N GLY A 186 21.93 -17.57 -9.22
CA GLY A 186 21.80 -16.42 -8.33
C GLY A 186 21.45 -16.79 -6.90
N ILE A 187 20.58 -17.79 -6.70
CA ILE A 187 20.23 -18.32 -5.37
C ILE A 187 21.45 -18.98 -4.73
N VAL A 188 22.13 -19.88 -5.43
CA VAL A 188 23.33 -20.56 -4.89
C VAL A 188 24.40 -19.53 -4.54
N LYS A 189 24.63 -18.54 -5.41
CA LYS A 189 25.53 -17.43 -5.12
C LYS A 189 25.14 -16.67 -3.85
N ARG A 190 23.85 -16.36 -3.69
CA ARG A 190 23.34 -15.68 -2.48
C ARG A 190 23.61 -16.48 -1.20
N TYR A 191 23.41 -17.79 -1.21
CA TYR A 191 23.72 -18.65 -0.05
C TYR A 191 25.21 -18.60 0.28
N LYS A 192 26.06 -18.79 -0.74
CA LYS A 192 27.51 -18.72 -0.61
C LYS A 192 28.00 -17.37 -0.07
N ASP A 193 27.48 -16.26 -0.61
CA ASP A 193 27.85 -14.90 -0.18
C ASP A 193 27.42 -14.62 1.27
N ALA A 194 26.36 -15.27 1.75
CA ALA A 194 25.88 -15.18 3.13
C ALA A 194 26.58 -16.16 4.10
N GLY A 195 27.39 -17.09 3.60
CA GLY A 195 28.00 -18.16 4.41
C GLY A 195 27.02 -19.25 4.84
N GLU A 196 25.85 -19.32 4.20
CA GLU A 196 24.84 -20.34 4.43
C GLU A 196 25.15 -21.60 3.61
N PRO A 197 24.79 -22.80 4.10
CA PRO A 197 25.01 -24.04 3.36
C PRO A 197 24.15 -24.09 2.10
N ASP A 198 24.74 -24.47 0.97
CA ASP A 198 24.02 -24.58 -0.30
C ASP A 198 22.74 -25.42 -0.17
N PRO A 199 21.65 -25.07 -0.89
CA PRO A 199 20.42 -25.84 -0.88
C PRO A 199 20.69 -27.31 -1.26
N ALA A 200 20.19 -28.25 -0.46
CA ALA A 200 20.33 -29.68 -0.72
C ALA A 200 19.52 -30.10 -1.96
N ALA A 201 18.40 -29.44 -2.21
CA ALA A 201 17.60 -29.66 -3.41
C ALA A 201 16.88 -28.37 -3.85
N ILE A 202 16.89 -28.13 -5.16
CA ILE A 202 16.06 -27.12 -5.80
C ILE A 202 15.19 -27.87 -6.81
N TYR A 203 13.88 -27.82 -6.65
CA TYR A 203 12.94 -28.46 -7.57
C TYR A 203 11.98 -27.43 -8.16
N VAL A 204 11.64 -27.64 -9.42
CA VAL A 204 10.71 -26.82 -10.18
C VAL A 204 9.41 -27.61 -10.35
N ASP A 205 8.26 -26.95 -10.27
CA ASP A 205 6.98 -27.63 -10.46
C ASP A 205 6.87 -28.27 -11.87
N ARG A 206 6.04 -29.30 -11.97
CA ARG A 206 5.80 -30.09 -13.19
C ARG A 206 5.38 -29.11 -14.28
N ASP A 207 6.19 -29.03 -15.34
CA ASP A 207 5.99 -28.38 -16.66
C ASP A 207 7.20 -27.54 -17.13
N CYS A 208 8.24 -27.35 -16.30
CA CYS A 208 9.47 -26.64 -16.72
C CYS A 208 10.50 -27.50 -17.49
N CYS A 209 10.37 -28.82 -17.52
CA CYS A 209 11.35 -29.71 -18.17
C CYS A 209 10.81 -30.27 -19.49
N SER A 210 10.98 -29.52 -20.59
CA SER A 210 10.92 -30.11 -21.94
C SER A 210 12.31 -30.68 -22.29
N GLU A 211 12.41 -31.96 -22.69
CA GLU A 211 13.67 -32.57 -23.14
C GLU A 211 14.33 -31.81 -24.31
N THR A 212 13.58 -30.97 -25.01
CA THR A 212 14.02 -30.21 -26.19
C THR A 212 14.45 -28.76 -25.90
N GLY A 213 14.38 -28.30 -24.65
CA GLY A 213 14.75 -26.92 -24.27
C GLY A 213 13.91 -25.81 -24.90
N LEU A 214 12.79 -26.15 -25.54
CA LEU A 214 11.81 -25.21 -26.07
C LEU A 214 10.65 -25.17 -25.09
N SER A 215 10.65 -24.15 -24.21
CA SER A 215 9.51 -23.79 -23.38
C SER A 215 8.27 -23.65 -24.27
N SER A 216 7.22 -24.40 -23.95
CA SER A 216 5.92 -24.37 -24.64
C SER A 216 5.13 -23.09 -24.35
#